data_AF-I7ZNF2-F1
#
_entry.id   AF-I7ZNF2-F1
#
_cell.length_a   1.000
_cell.length_b   1.000
_cell.length_c   1.000
_cell.angle_alpha   90.00
_cell.angle_beta   90.00
_cell.angle_gamma   90.00
#
_symmetry.space_group_name_H-M   'P 1'
#
loop_
_entity.id
_entity.type
_entity.pdbx_description
1 polymer ?
#
loop_
_entity_poly.entity_id
_entity_poly.type
_entity_poly.pdbx_seq_one_letter_code
_entity_poly.pdbx_strand_id
1 'polypeptide(L)'
;MASLLTDTLPWHDGEIQMRSLLRIPPIINPTVPSLSYGATYLLLNSPLLAIGAVDREGRPWSTLWGGEVGFAKPTSQSKIEIRTPVDSKHDPLADILLHNSSGESGQLVSGLVVDLATRKRAKLFGRKITGSIQVDEENHIDSSRVGFAHLLVQIEASLGNCPKYINIRNITPALPTPRLISESPQLPSGALKLLDHADTLFISSRHGDVDMDTNIRGGPPGFVRVISNEPNGAVFAYPEYSGNRLYQTLGNLQTTPLAGFVFPDFETGDALYVTGQTEVLVGKEAAALLPRSNLAVKVTVTAARFRPDAPRGRSQRTHLRRRR
;
A
#
# COMPACT_ATOMS: atom_id res chain seq x y z
N MET A 1 -34.12 -2.74 -24.16
CA MET A 1 -34.38 -3.58 -22.96
C MET A 1 -33.09 -4.29 -22.60
N ALA A 2 -32.72 -4.25 -21.31
CA ALA A 2 -31.73 -5.07 -20.59
C ALA A 2 -30.37 -5.34 -21.27
N SER A 3 -29.33 -4.59 -20.85
CA SER A 3 -27.98 -5.12 -20.77
C SER A 3 -27.65 -5.30 -19.29
N LEU A 4 -27.86 -6.52 -18.79
CA LEU A 4 -27.49 -6.95 -17.44
C LEU A 4 -26.73 -8.26 -17.57
N LEU A 5 -25.54 -8.17 -18.15
CA LEU A 5 -24.45 -9.07 -17.81
C LEU A 5 -23.35 -8.16 -17.27
N THR A 6 -23.49 -7.77 -16.01
CA THR A 6 -22.31 -7.33 -15.25
C THR A 6 -21.44 -8.56 -15.13
N ASP A 7 -20.38 -8.66 -15.92
CA ASP A 7 -19.36 -9.69 -15.77
C ASP A 7 -18.80 -9.60 -14.35
N THR A 8 -19.32 -10.45 -13.45
CA THR A 8 -18.84 -10.54 -12.08
C THR A 8 -17.53 -11.29 -12.11
N LEU A 9 -16.46 -10.67 -11.62
CA LEU A 9 -15.17 -11.35 -11.51
C LEU A 9 -15.29 -12.53 -10.54
N PRO A 10 -14.76 -13.72 -10.89
CA PRO A 10 -14.74 -14.84 -9.96
C PRO A 10 -13.86 -14.52 -8.74
N TRP A 11 -14.06 -15.27 -7.66
CA TRP A 11 -13.09 -15.32 -6.57
C TRP A 11 -11.90 -16.15 -7.01
N HIS A 12 -10.68 -15.75 -6.68
CA HIS A 12 -9.51 -16.59 -6.94
C HIS A 12 -9.30 -17.62 -5.81
N ASP A 13 -8.48 -18.65 -6.05
CA ASP A 13 -8.36 -19.81 -5.16
C ASP A 13 -7.98 -19.46 -3.71
N GLY A 14 -7.11 -18.46 -3.54
CA GLY A 14 -6.70 -17.98 -2.21
C GLY A 14 -7.83 -17.31 -1.42
N GLU A 15 -8.68 -16.53 -2.10
CA GLU A 15 -9.88 -15.95 -1.47
C GLU A 15 -10.85 -17.06 -1.09
N ILE A 16 -11.07 -18.05 -1.96
CA ILE A 16 -11.92 -19.21 -1.67
C ILE A 16 -11.39 -19.96 -0.45
N GLN A 17 -10.08 -20.19 -0.37
CA GLN A 17 -9.45 -20.84 0.78
C GLN A 17 -9.67 -20.05 2.08
N MET A 18 -9.44 -18.74 2.06
CA MET A 18 -9.69 -17.89 3.24
C MET A 18 -11.16 -17.87 3.67
N ARG A 19 -12.07 -17.84 2.70
CA ARG A 19 -13.52 -17.86 2.96
C ARG A 19 -13.97 -19.19 3.55
N SER A 20 -13.43 -20.31 3.08
CA SER A 20 -13.65 -21.64 3.63
C SER A 20 -13.10 -21.74 5.06
N LEU A 21 -11.84 -21.34 5.26
CA LEU A 21 -11.14 -21.37 6.55
C LEU A 21 -11.88 -20.56 7.63
N LEU A 22 -12.43 -19.41 7.26
CA LEU A 22 -13.17 -18.52 8.16
C LEU A 22 -14.69 -18.74 8.14
N ARG A 23 -15.17 -19.79 7.45
CA ARG A 23 -16.58 -20.21 7.37
C ARG A 23 -17.51 -19.07 6.95
N ILE A 24 -17.11 -18.34 5.91
CA ILE A 24 -17.84 -17.17 5.42
C ILE A 24 -18.94 -17.62 4.43
N PRO A 25 -20.19 -17.15 4.61
CA PRO A 25 -21.27 -17.45 3.69
C PRO A 25 -20.95 -17.03 2.25
N PRO A 26 -21.49 -17.73 1.23
CA PRO A 26 -21.36 -17.32 -0.16
C PRO A 26 -21.87 -15.88 -0.36
N ILE A 27 -21.05 -15.05 -1.01
CA ILE A 27 -21.41 -13.71 -1.47
C ILE A 27 -20.81 -13.52 -2.87
N ILE A 28 -21.42 -12.62 -3.65
CA ILE A 28 -20.92 -12.24 -4.97
C ILE A 28 -19.70 -11.34 -4.79
N ASN A 29 -18.70 -11.49 -5.65
CA ASN A 29 -17.54 -10.60 -5.69
C ASN A 29 -18.00 -9.20 -6.19
N PRO A 30 -17.91 -8.14 -5.37
CA PRO A 30 -18.37 -6.80 -5.75
C PRO A 30 -17.35 -6.02 -6.60
N THR A 31 -16.23 -6.65 -6.99
CA THR A 31 -15.21 -6.02 -7.81
C THR A 31 -15.74 -5.74 -9.21
N VAL A 32 -15.49 -4.52 -9.69
CA VAL A 32 -15.92 -4.05 -11.00
C VAL A 32 -14.75 -4.17 -11.98
N PRO A 33 -14.91 -4.77 -13.18
CA PRO A 33 -13.84 -4.96 -14.16
C PRO A 33 -13.53 -3.69 -14.97
N SER A 34 -13.45 -2.54 -14.28
CA SER A 34 -13.09 -1.24 -14.85
C SER A 34 -12.86 -0.23 -13.72
N LEU A 35 -12.46 0.99 -14.07
CA LEU A 35 -12.47 2.11 -13.13
C LEU A 35 -13.92 2.56 -12.88
N SER A 36 -14.45 2.22 -11.70
CA SER A 36 -15.81 2.58 -11.31
C SER A 36 -15.95 4.09 -11.05
N TYR A 37 -17.15 4.63 -11.24
CA TYR A 37 -17.44 6.05 -11.00
C TYR A 37 -17.06 6.50 -9.57
N GLY A 38 -17.33 5.67 -8.57
CA GLY A 38 -16.96 5.96 -7.18
C GLY A 38 -15.45 6.01 -6.96
N ALA A 39 -14.70 5.11 -7.60
CA ALA A 39 -13.23 5.13 -7.58
C ALA A 39 -12.68 6.36 -8.31
N THR A 40 -13.26 6.73 -9.46
CA THR A 40 -12.90 7.94 -10.21
C THR A 40 -13.10 9.21 -9.39
N TYR A 41 -14.27 9.35 -8.76
CA TYR A 41 -14.56 10.51 -7.92
C TYR A 41 -13.56 10.60 -6.77
N LEU A 42 -13.27 9.48 -6.12
CA LEU A 42 -12.30 9.47 -5.02
C LEU A 42 -10.89 9.81 -5.51
N LEU A 43 -10.45 9.24 -6.64
CA LEU A 43 -9.13 9.49 -7.24
C LEU A 43 -8.89 10.99 -7.45
N LEU A 44 -9.87 11.69 -7.99
CA LEU A 44 -9.81 13.13 -8.25
C LEU A 44 -9.75 13.99 -6.98
N ASN A 45 -10.16 13.47 -5.82
CA ASN A 45 -10.35 14.23 -4.59
C ASN A 45 -9.43 13.78 -3.44
N SER A 46 -8.68 12.69 -3.61
CA SER A 46 -7.82 12.15 -2.57
C SER A 46 -6.40 12.72 -2.64
N PRO A 47 -5.80 13.10 -1.50
CA PRO A 47 -4.43 13.61 -1.46
C PRO A 47 -3.38 12.49 -1.43
N LEU A 48 -3.80 11.22 -1.35
CA LEU A 48 -2.93 10.07 -1.20
C LEU A 48 -3.33 8.92 -2.12
N LEU A 49 -2.31 8.26 -2.66
CA LEU A 49 -2.40 7.03 -3.43
C LEU A 49 -1.28 6.09 -2.97
N ALA A 50 -1.64 5.01 -2.28
CA ALA A 50 -0.70 3.92 -2.06
C ALA A 50 -0.62 3.09 -3.34
N ILE A 51 0.59 2.70 -3.76
CA ILE A 51 0.81 1.95 -4.99
C ILE A 51 1.63 0.72 -4.68
N GLY A 52 1.28 -0.40 -5.29
CA GLY A 52 2.05 -1.62 -5.27
C GLY A 52 2.54 -2.01 -6.65
N ALA A 53 3.77 -2.50 -6.73
CA ALA A 53 4.35 -3.12 -7.92
C ALA A 53 5.30 -4.25 -7.53
N VAL A 54 5.71 -5.04 -8.52
CA VAL A 54 6.59 -6.20 -8.32
C VAL A 54 7.95 -5.90 -8.93
N ASP A 55 9.01 -6.13 -8.17
CA ASP A 55 10.38 -5.97 -8.67
C ASP A 55 10.81 -7.14 -9.58
N ARG A 56 12.02 -7.06 -10.14
CA ARG A 56 12.57 -8.10 -11.02
C ARG A 56 12.80 -9.45 -10.35
N GLU A 57 12.87 -9.47 -9.02
CA GLU A 57 13.00 -10.70 -8.21
C GLU A 57 11.62 -11.29 -7.86
N GLY A 58 10.53 -10.72 -8.36
CA GLY A 58 9.17 -11.18 -8.10
C GLY A 58 8.64 -10.77 -6.71
N ARG A 59 9.32 -9.85 -6.02
CA ARG A 59 8.93 -9.35 -4.69
C ARG A 59 7.99 -8.16 -4.81
N PRO A 60 6.82 -8.19 -4.16
CA PRO A 60 5.96 -7.01 -4.09
C PRO A 60 6.60 -5.93 -3.21
N TRP A 61 6.49 -4.69 -3.66
CA TRP A 61 6.81 -3.48 -2.90
C TRP A 61 5.58 -2.58 -2.84
N SER A 62 5.51 -1.74 -1.81
CA SER A 62 4.49 -0.70 -1.67
C SER A 62 5.15 0.65 -1.46
N THR A 63 4.56 1.70 -2.01
CA THR A 63 4.88 3.10 -1.67
C THR A 63 3.61 3.87 -1.34
N LEU A 64 3.78 5.08 -0.82
CA LEU A 64 2.70 6.04 -0.60
C LEU A 64 3.07 7.35 -1.29
N TRP A 65 2.37 7.66 -2.38
CA TRP A 65 2.51 8.93 -3.08
C TRP A 65 1.43 9.89 -2.62
N GLY A 66 1.85 11.11 -2.32
CA GLY A 66 0.98 12.22 -2.01
C GLY A 66 1.21 13.38 -2.96
N GLY A 67 0.22 14.24 -3.08
CA GLY A 67 0.28 15.44 -3.91
C GLY A 67 -0.95 16.31 -3.72
N GLU A 68 -0.97 17.44 -4.41
CA GLU A 68 -2.17 18.28 -4.49
C GLU A 68 -3.34 17.50 -5.08
N VAL A 69 -4.55 17.85 -4.66
CA VAL A 69 -5.77 17.21 -5.17
C VAL A 69 -5.79 17.29 -6.71
N GLY A 70 -5.98 16.14 -7.36
CA GLY A 70 -5.90 16.00 -8.82
C GLY A 70 -4.53 15.56 -9.34
N PHE A 71 -3.54 15.28 -8.48
CA PHE A 71 -2.26 14.67 -8.88
C PHE A 71 -2.45 13.31 -9.56
N ALA A 72 -3.52 12.59 -9.20
CA ALA A 72 -3.98 11.39 -9.88
C ALA A 72 -5.37 11.62 -10.46
N LYS A 73 -5.58 11.28 -11.74
CA LYS A 73 -6.83 11.54 -12.45
C LYS A 73 -7.09 10.52 -13.57
N PRO A 74 -8.35 10.27 -13.94
CA PRO A 74 -8.66 9.50 -15.14
C PRO A 74 -8.27 10.28 -16.41
N THR A 75 -7.74 9.57 -17.40
CA THR A 75 -7.55 10.08 -18.77
C THR A 75 -8.50 9.44 -19.77
N SER A 76 -9.09 8.30 -19.43
CA SER A 76 -10.19 7.66 -20.14
C SER A 76 -11.03 6.82 -19.16
N GLN A 77 -12.01 6.07 -19.66
CA GLN A 77 -12.89 5.23 -18.83
C GLN A 77 -12.14 4.22 -17.95
N SER A 78 -10.96 3.75 -18.37
CA SER A 78 -10.16 2.78 -17.61
C SER A 78 -8.67 3.10 -17.65
N LYS A 79 -8.28 4.37 -17.84
CA LYS A 79 -6.88 4.80 -17.73
C LYS A 79 -6.75 5.89 -16.71
N ILE A 80 -5.70 5.80 -15.88
CA ILE A 80 -5.36 6.83 -14.92
C ILE A 80 -3.95 7.35 -15.17
N GLU A 81 -3.79 8.65 -15.01
CA GLU A 81 -2.52 9.36 -15.02
C GLU A 81 -2.22 9.81 -13.59
N ILE A 82 -0.98 9.59 -13.15
CA ILE A 82 -0.46 10.01 -11.85
C ILE A 82 0.77 10.87 -12.10
N ARG A 83 0.75 12.10 -11.55
CA ARG A 83 1.80 13.11 -11.71
C ARG A 83 2.09 13.76 -10.37
N THR A 84 3.26 13.48 -9.79
CA THR A 84 3.58 13.97 -8.43
C THR A 84 5.09 13.97 -8.15
N PRO A 85 5.61 14.86 -7.29
CA PRO A 85 6.97 14.73 -6.78
C PRO A 85 7.14 13.43 -5.97
N VAL A 86 8.23 12.71 -6.23
CA VAL A 86 8.61 11.48 -5.54
C VAL A 86 10.10 11.49 -5.19
N ASP A 87 10.48 10.65 -4.24
CA ASP A 87 11.89 10.34 -4.00
C ASP A 87 12.40 9.51 -5.19
N SER A 88 13.19 10.12 -6.08
CA SER A 88 13.59 9.46 -7.32
C SER A 88 14.59 8.33 -7.11
N LYS A 89 15.14 8.16 -5.91
CA LYS A 89 16.30 7.27 -5.68
C LYS A 89 16.00 6.18 -4.67
N HIS A 90 15.25 6.48 -3.62
CA HIS A 90 15.06 5.54 -2.51
C HIS A 90 13.64 5.01 -2.42
N ASP A 91 12.67 5.60 -3.13
CA ASP A 91 11.35 4.97 -3.30
C ASP A 91 11.52 3.68 -4.14
N PRO A 92 11.16 2.50 -3.61
CA PRO A 92 11.25 1.25 -4.36
C PRO A 92 10.46 1.29 -5.68
N LEU A 93 9.34 2.02 -5.73
CA LEU A 93 8.52 2.08 -6.93
C LEU A 93 9.04 3.08 -7.96
N ALA A 94 9.93 4.02 -7.60
CA ALA A 94 10.61 4.84 -8.59
C ALA A 94 11.49 3.98 -9.52
N ASP A 95 12.27 3.06 -8.93
CA ASP A 95 13.10 2.10 -9.67
C ASP A 95 12.24 1.14 -10.50
N ILE A 96 11.17 0.61 -9.91
CA ILE A 96 10.35 -0.42 -10.54
C ILE A 96 9.50 0.15 -11.68
N LEU A 97 8.86 1.31 -11.48
CA LEU A 97 7.85 1.83 -12.40
C LEU A 97 8.35 2.96 -13.31
N LEU A 98 9.36 3.74 -12.91
CA LEU A 98 9.69 5.02 -13.57
C LEU A 98 11.05 5.04 -14.28
N HIS A 99 12.08 4.41 -13.72
CA HIS A 99 13.43 4.41 -14.31
C HIS A 99 13.57 3.46 -15.51
N ASN A 100 12.74 2.40 -15.57
CA ASN A 100 12.75 1.46 -16.68
C ASN A 100 11.85 1.94 -17.83
N SER A 101 12.30 2.95 -18.57
CA SER A 101 11.65 3.46 -19.79
C SER A 101 11.70 2.46 -20.97
N SER A 102 12.48 1.39 -20.86
CA SER A 102 12.63 0.38 -21.91
C SER A 102 11.59 -0.75 -21.78
N GLY A 103 10.41 -0.54 -22.37
CA GLY A 103 9.61 -1.62 -22.98
C GLY A 103 8.79 -2.57 -22.11
N GLU A 104 8.90 -2.57 -20.78
CA GLU A 104 8.11 -3.46 -19.90
C GLU A 104 6.68 -2.91 -19.64
N SER A 105 5.92 -2.67 -20.73
CA SER A 105 4.47 -2.46 -20.64
C SER A 105 3.80 -3.74 -20.14
N GLY A 106 2.73 -3.61 -19.36
CA GLY A 106 1.97 -4.77 -18.85
C GLY A 106 2.36 -5.23 -17.44
N GLN A 107 3.36 -4.60 -16.80
CA GLN A 107 3.69 -4.87 -15.40
C GLN A 107 2.50 -4.63 -14.47
N LEU A 108 2.26 -5.55 -13.53
CA LEU A 108 1.18 -5.42 -12.55
C LEU A 108 1.37 -4.16 -11.69
N VAL A 109 0.27 -3.42 -11.53
CA VAL A 109 0.18 -2.27 -10.65
C VAL A 109 -1.09 -2.38 -9.84
N SER A 110 -0.95 -2.30 -8.52
CA SER A 110 -2.07 -2.15 -7.59
C SER A 110 -2.07 -0.75 -7.00
N GLY A 111 -3.24 -0.27 -6.62
CA GLY A 111 -3.42 1.06 -6.07
C GLY A 111 -4.50 1.08 -5.01
N LEU A 112 -4.30 1.91 -3.99
CA LEU A 112 -5.32 2.28 -3.03
C LEU A 112 -5.42 3.80 -2.98
N VAL A 113 -6.45 4.32 -3.63
CA VAL A 113 -6.85 5.70 -3.45
C VAL A 113 -7.41 5.82 -2.04
N VAL A 114 -6.89 6.76 -1.24
CA VAL A 114 -7.33 6.92 0.15
C VAL A 114 -7.43 8.38 0.54
N ASP A 115 -8.53 8.72 1.20
CA ASP A 115 -8.69 9.93 1.97
C ASP A 115 -8.84 9.55 3.44
N LEU A 116 -7.79 9.81 4.22
CA LEU A 116 -7.75 9.51 5.65
C LEU A 116 -8.71 10.41 6.44
N ALA A 117 -8.98 11.64 5.99
CA ALA A 117 -9.85 12.58 6.69
C ALA A 117 -11.31 12.12 6.62
N THR A 118 -11.76 11.66 5.45
CA THR A 118 -13.13 11.15 5.25
C THR A 118 -13.25 9.63 5.41
N ARG A 119 -12.13 8.93 5.63
CA ARG A 119 -12.01 7.45 5.70
C ARG A 119 -12.55 6.75 4.45
N LYS A 120 -12.48 7.41 3.29
CA LYS A 120 -12.89 6.83 2.02
C LYS A 120 -11.69 6.16 1.35
N ARG A 121 -11.92 5.02 0.73
CA ARG A 121 -10.92 4.29 -0.04
C ARG A 121 -11.51 3.55 -1.21
N ALA A 122 -10.73 3.44 -2.28
CA ALA A 122 -11.02 2.61 -3.43
C ALA A 122 -9.76 1.89 -3.87
N LYS A 123 -9.87 0.58 -4.05
CA LYS A 123 -8.81 -0.25 -4.61
C LYS A 123 -8.86 -0.17 -6.13
N LEU A 124 -7.69 -0.18 -6.72
CA LEU A 124 -7.44 -0.19 -8.14
C LEU A 124 -6.47 -1.33 -8.44
N PHE A 125 -6.74 -2.07 -9.49
CA PHE A 125 -5.83 -3.04 -10.05
C PHE A 125 -5.72 -2.79 -11.55
N GLY A 126 -4.52 -2.93 -12.08
CA GLY A 126 -4.25 -2.69 -13.49
C GLY A 126 -2.82 -2.98 -13.88
N ARG A 127 -2.44 -2.45 -15.05
CA ARG A 127 -1.12 -2.64 -15.63
C ARG A 127 -0.50 -1.33 -16.06
N LYS A 128 0.81 -1.20 -15.85
CA LYS A 128 1.61 -0.07 -16.33
C LYS A 128 1.51 0.01 -17.85
N ILE A 129 1.15 1.18 -18.37
CA ILE A 129 1.28 1.52 -19.79
C ILE A 129 2.65 2.17 -20.02
N THR A 130 2.95 3.22 -19.27
CA THR A 130 4.23 3.93 -19.32
C THR A 130 4.53 4.57 -17.97
N GLY A 131 5.81 4.75 -17.68
CA GLY A 131 6.30 5.44 -16.49
C GLY A 131 7.58 6.19 -16.84
N SER A 132 7.71 7.39 -16.31
CA SER A 132 8.90 8.23 -16.49
C SER A 132 9.09 9.12 -15.27
N ILE A 133 10.32 9.56 -15.04
CA ILE A 133 10.65 10.50 -13.99
C ILE A 133 11.52 11.62 -14.57
N GLN A 134 11.08 12.85 -14.35
CA GLN A 134 11.85 14.04 -14.71
C GLN A 134 12.59 14.50 -13.46
N VAL A 135 13.90 14.68 -13.55
CA VAL A 135 14.72 15.15 -12.42
C VAL A 135 15.28 16.50 -12.81
N ASP A 136 15.09 17.52 -11.97
CA ASP A 136 15.68 18.84 -12.20
C ASP A 136 17.20 18.74 -12.04
N GLU A 137 17.93 18.91 -13.14
CA GLU A 137 19.40 18.85 -13.15
C GLU A 137 20.05 20.13 -12.59
N GLU A 138 19.32 21.24 -12.50
CA GLU A 138 19.87 22.56 -12.10
C GLU A 138 20.16 22.70 -10.59
N ASN A 139 19.57 21.87 -9.72
CA ASN A 139 19.82 21.90 -8.27
C ASN A 139 20.99 20.99 -7.87
N HIS A 140 22.19 21.33 -8.32
CA HIS A 140 23.44 20.58 -8.08
C HIS A 140 23.99 20.59 -6.64
N ILE A 141 23.31 21.23 -5.68
CA ILE A 141 23.90 21.53 -4.36
C ILE A 141 23.52 20.51 -3.27
N ASP A 142 22.54 19.64 -3.47
CA ASP A 142 22.25 18.60 -2.48
C ASP A 142 21.97 17.24 -3.12
N SER A 143 22.47 16.20 -2.46
CA SER A 143 22.35 14.78 -2.82
C SER A 143 20.91 14.25 -2.88
N SER A 144 19.92 15.13 -2.73
CA SER A 144 18.49 14.87 -2.69
C SER A 144 17.82 15.20 -4.03
N ARG A 145 17.74 14.22 -4.94
CA ARG A 145 17.02 14.37 -6.21
C ARG A 145 15.54 14.07 -6.00
N VAL A 146 14.75 15.10 -5.73
CA VAL A 146 13.29 15.00 -5.91
C VAL A 146 13.05 14.89 -7.41
N GLY A 147 12.34 13.84 -7.82
CA GLY A 147 11.94 13.67 -9.22
C GLY A 147 10.44 13.89 -9.37
N PHE A 148 10.01 14.39 -10.52
CA PHE A 148 8.61 14.50 -10.87
C PHE A 148 8.19 13.24 -11.63
N ALA A 149 7.43 12.37 -10.97
CA ALA A 149 6.93 11.13 -11.55
C ALA A 149 5.78 11.42 -12.53
N HIS A 150 5.76 10.65 -13.63
CA HIS A 150 4.61 10.54 -14.52
C HIS A 150 4.36 9.07 -14.82
N LEU A 151 3.23 8.56 -14.36
CA LEU A 151 2.83 7.15 -14.49
C LEU A 151 1.44 7.05 -15.13
N LEU A 152 1.31 6.25 -16.17
CA LEU A 152 0.05 5.94 -16.83
C LEU A 152 -0.28 4.45 -16.63
N VAL A 153 -1.49 4.17 -16.12
CA VAL A 153 -1.93 2.81 -15.78
C VAL A 153 -3.26 2.50 -16.46
N GLN A 154 -3.35 1.33 -17.10
CA GLN A 154 -4.60 0.75 -17.56
C GLN A 154 -5.25 0.03 -16.37
N ILE A 155 -6.41 0.51 -15.92
CA ILE A 155 -7.20 -0.12 -14.87
C ILE A 155 -7.98 -1.30 -15.45
N GLU A 156 -7.84 -2.45 -14.80
CA GLU A 156 -8.54 -3.69 -15.14
C GLU A 156 -9.64 -3.99 -14.12
N ALA A 157 -9.45 -3.57 -12.87
CA ALA A 157 -10.47 -3.72 -11.84
C ALA A 157 -10.45 -2.59 -10.81
N SER A 158 -11.61 -2.31 -10.21
CA SER A 158 -11.71 -1.42 -9.05
C SER A 158 -12.74 -1.92 -8.05
N LEU A 159 -12.54 -1.50 -6.80
CA LEU A 159 -13.41 -1.91 -5.70
C LEU A 159 -13.47 -0.81 -4.63
N GLY A 160 -14.68 -0.29 -4.40
CA GLY A 160 -14.97 0.53 -3.23
C GLY A 160 -14.92 -0.32 -1.97
N ASN A 161 -14.25 0.17 -0.92
CA ASN A 161 -14.08 -0.61 0.31
C ASN A 161 -14.55 0.18 1.54
N CYS A 162 -14.97 -0.55 2.59
CA CYS A 162 -15.55 0.00 3.80
C CYS A 162 -14.55 0.90 4.58
N PRO A 163 -15.02 1.91 5.31
CA PRO A 163 -14.17 2.88 6.04
C PRO A 163 -13.59 2.36 7.36
N LYS A 164 -13.67 1.05 7.63
CA LYS A 164 -13.26 0.46 8.91
C LYS A 164 -11.74 0.48 9.07
N TYR A 165 -11.30 0.73 10.31
CA TYR A 165 -9.90 0.69 10.73
C TYR A 165 -8.99 1.63 9.93
N ILE A 166 -9.48 2.86 9.71
CA ILE A 166 -8.71 3.97 9.15
C ILE A 166 -8.68 5.06 10.22
N ASN A 167 -7.47 5.38 10.71
CA ASN A 167 -7.26 6.47 11.65
C ASN A 167 -7.39 7.81 10.92
N ILE A 168 -8.24 8.70 11.44
CA ILE A 168 -8.55 9.98 10.79
C ILE A 168 -7.36 10.91 10.91
N ARG A 169 -6.92 11.46 9.77
CA ARG A 169 -5.82 12.42 9.67
C ARG A 169 -6.10 13.43 8.57
N ASN A 170 -5.74 14.69 8.80
CA ASN A 170 -5.66 15.69 7.74
C ASN A 170 -4.23 15.68 7.22
N ILE A 171 -4.07 15.40 5.92
CA ILE A 171 -2.77 15.28 5.27
C ILE A 171 -2.55 16.51 4.41
N THR A 172 -1.40 17.15 4.60
CA THR A 172 -0.91 18.23 3.76
C THR A 172 0.21 17.68 2.88
N PRO A 173 0.22 17.96 1.57
CA PRO A 173 1.32 17.58 0.70
C PRO A 173 2.65 18.12 1.22
N ALA A 174 3.70 17.31 1.11
CA ALA A 174 5.08 17.69 1.44
C ALA A 174 5.99 17.17 0.35
N LEU A 175 7.05 17.93 0.03
CA LEU A 175 8.08 17.45 -0.88
C LEU A 175 8.92 16.40 -0.16
N PRO A 176 9.25 15.28 -0.83
CA PRO A 176 10.11 14.28 -0.22
C PRO A 176 11.51 14.85 -0.01
N THR A 177 12.17 14.45 1.07
CA THR A 177 13.61 14.67 1.27
C THR A 177 14.35 13.35 1.05
N PRO A 178 14.91 13.08 -0.15
CA PRO A 178 15.62 11.84 -0.42
C PRO A 178 16.82 11.61 0.52
N ARG A 179 16.64 10.75 1.52
CA ARG A 179 17.71 10.31 2.42
C ARG A 179 17.49 8.85 2.83
N LEU A 180 18.47 8.00 2.55
CA LEU A 180 18.43 6.60 2.96
C LEU A 180 19.37 6.35 4.14
N ILE A 181 18.84 5.72 5.20
CA ILE A 181 19.67 5.28 6.33
C ILE A 181 20.14 3.84 6.15
N SER A 182 19.30 2.95 5.64
CA SER A 182 19.59 1.51 5.55
C SER A 182 18.80 0.84 4.43
N GLU A 183 19.45 -0.12 3.76
CA GLU A 183 18.83 -1.10 2.84
C GLU A 183 18.87 -2.54 3.40
N SER A 184 19.30 -2.69 4.67
CA SER A 184 19.43 -3.99 5.31
C SER A 184 18.07 -4.59 5.68
N PRO A 185 17.89 -5.92 5.60
CA PRO A 185 16.71 -6.57 6.18
C PRO A 185 16.68 -6.47 7.71
N GLN A 186 17.82 -6.23 8.37
CA GLN A 186 17.87 -5.83 9.78
C GLN A 186 17.50 -4.36 9.92
N LEU A 187 16.46 -4.08 10.70
CA LEU A 187 15.90 -2.74 10.81
C LEU A 187 16.75 -1.86 11.74
N PRO A 188 17.10 -0.63 11.33
CA PRO A 188 17.78 0.33 12.20
C PRO A 188 16.86 0.81 13.32
N SER A 189 17.44 1.40 14.37
CA SER A 189 16.69 1.86 15.55
C SER A 189 15.57 2.85 15.24
N GLY A 190 15.75 3.73 14.23
CA GLY A 190 14.71 4.63 13.77
C GLY A 190 13.49 3.91 13.18
N ALA A 191 13.73 2.89 12.35
CA ALA A 191 12.66 2.05 11.80
C ALA A 191 11.92 1.26 12.88
N LEU A 192 12.63 0.74 13.89
CA LEU A 192 12.01 0.06 15.03
C LEU A 192 11.10 1.01 15.84
N LYS A 193 11.55 2.24 16.09
CA LYS A 193 10.73 3.27 16.77
C LYS A 193 9.50 3.64 15.95
N LEU A 194 9.64 3.74 14.63
CA LEU A 194 8.51 3.97 13.73
C LEU A 194 7.47 2.85 13.87
N LEU A 195 7.89 1.58 13.82
CA LEU A 195 6.99 0.44 13.97
C LEU A 195 6.29 0.40 15.35
N ASP A 196 6.99 0.76 16.42
CA ASP A 196 6.42 0.81 17.79
C ASP A 196 5.30 1.85 17.96
N HIS A 197 5.27 2.87 17.10
CA HIS A 197 4.23 3.91 17.13
C HIS A 197 3.31 3.88 15.91
N ALA A 198 3.59 3.04 14.91
CA ALA A 198 2.79 2.90 13.72
C ALA A 198 1.35 2.52 14.08
N ASP A 199 0.40 3.36 13.68
CA ASP A 199 -1.03 3.10 13.82
C ASP A 199 -1.68 2.73 12.47
N THR A 200 -0.88 2.77 11.40
CA THR A 200 -1.29 2.55 10.03
C THR A 200 -0.15 1.88 9.25
N LEU A 201 -0.48 0.93 8.38
CA LEU A 201 0.41 0.43 7.33
C LEU A 201 -0.37 0.29 6.02
N PHE A 202 0.36 0.36 4.90
CA PHE A 202 -0.15 -0.05 3.60
C PHE A 202 0.57 -1.32 3.19
N ILE A 203 -0.17 -2.24 2.57
CA ILE A 203 0.31 -3.53 2.12
C ILE A 203 -0.10 -3.73 0.67
N SER A 204 0.81 -4.27 -0.13
CA SER A 204 0.51 -4.78 -1.45
C SER A 204 0.93 -6.24 -1.58
N SER A 205 0.07 -7.04 -2.19
CA SER A 205 0.24 -8.48 -2.39
C SER A 205 -0.30 -8.88 -3.76
N ARG A 206 0.07 -10.07 -4.26
CA ARG A 206 -0.32 -10.53 -5.60
C ARG A 206 -0.85 -11.96 -5.59
N HIS A 207 -1.64 -12.30 -6.59
CA HIS A 207 -2.00 -13.67 -6.92
C HIS A 207 -1.25 -14.05 -8.20
N GLY A 208 -0.07 -14.66 -8.05
CA GLY A 208 0.81 -14.95 -9.17
C GLY A 208 1.07 -13.70 -10.01
N ASP A 209 0.96 -13.81 -11.33
CA ASP A 209 1.11 -12.69 -12.28
C ASP A 209 -0.25 -12.24 -12.87
N VAL A 210 -1.35 -12.64 -12.21
CA VAL A 210 -2.73 -12.43 -12.66
C VAL A 210 -3.33 -11.18 -12.06
N ASP A 211 -3.25 -11.02 -10.74
CA ASP A 211 -3.90 -9.95 -9.98
C ASP A 211 -2.97 -9.41 -8.88
N MET A 212 -3.19 -8.15 -8.47
CA MET A 212 -2.47 -7.49 -7.40
C MET A 212 -3.40 -6.57 -6.59
N ASP A 213 -3.22 -6.56 -5.28
CA ASP A 213 -4.00 -5.78 -4.33
C ASP A 213 -3.11 -4.81 -3.56
N THR A 214 -3.57 -3.56 -3.34
CA THR A 214 -3.02 -2.65 -2.33
C THR A 214 -4.11 -2.31 -1.33
N ASN A 215 -3.78 -2.33 -0.04
CA ASN A 215 -4.73 -2.05 1.01
C ASN A 215 -4.08 -1.34 2.20
N ILE A 216 -4.92 -0.82 3.09
CA ILE A 216 -4.54 -0.17 4.34
C ILE A 216 -5.00 -1.04 5.52
N ARG A 217 -4.13 -1.17 6.53
CA ARG A 217 -4.48 -1.67 7.86
C ARG A 217 -4.23 -0.57 8.86
N GLY A 218 -5.21 -0.34 9.73
CA GLY A 218 -5.08 0.58 10.85
C GLY A 218 -5.40 -0.10 12.16
N GLY A 219 -4.77 0.36 13.23
CA GLY A 219 -4.93 -0.14 14.58
C GLY A 219 -4.57 0.92 15.62
N PRO A 220 -4.55 0.57 16.90
CA PRO A 220 -3.90 1.42 17.90
C PRO A 220 -2.40 1.59 17.56
N PRO A 221 -1.76 2.69 17.99
CA PRO A 221 -0.31 2.85 17.86
C PRO A 221 0.45 1.62 18.35
N GLY A 222 1.41 1.19 17.54
CA GLY A 222 2.20 0.01 17.78
C GLY A 222 1.46 -1.29 17.55
N PHE A 223 0.31 -1.34 16.85
CA PHE A 223 -0.41 -2.60 16.56
C PHE A 223 0.47 -3.63 15.81
N VAL A 224 1.49 -3.15 15.10
CA VAL A 224 2.57 -3.95 14.50
C VAL A 224 3.60 -4.29 15.58
N ARG A 225 3.77 -5.59 15.87
CA ARG A 225 4.72 -6.08 16.88
C ARG A 225 5.97 -6.62 16.19
N VAL A 226 7.13 -6.06 16.52
CA VAL A 226 8.42 -6.66 16.16
C VAL A 226 8.65 -7.86 17.09
N ILE A 227 8.87 -9.02 16.49
CA ILE A 227 9.10 -10.31 17.17
C ILE A 227 10.62 -10.54 17.35
N SER A 228 11.41 -10.21 16.33
CA SER A 228 12.87 -10.27 16.36
C SER A 228 13.48 -9.28 15.36
N ASN A 229 14.76 -8.94 15.53
CA ASN A 229 15.52 -8.07 14.62
C ASN A 229 16.96 -8.56 14.47
N GLU A 230 17.09 -9.77 13.98
CA GLU A 230 18.37 -10.45 13.81
C GLU A 230 19.12 -9.94 12.57
N PRO A 231 20.44 -10.18 12.44
CA PRO A 231 21.22 -9.74 11.28
C PRO A 231 20.71 -10.24 9.92
N ASN A 232 20.02 -11.38 9.91
CA ASN A 232 19.41 -11.95 8.70
C ASN A 232 18.03 -11.38 8.36
N GLY A 233 17.44 -10.57 9.24
CA GLY A 233 16.17 -9.89 8.99
C GLY A 233 15.31 -9.71 10.23
N ALA A 234 14.50 -8.65 10.23
CA ALA A 234 13.44 -8.50 11.22
C ALA A 234 12.27 -9.45 10.96
N VAL A 235 11.60 -9.85 12.04
CA VAL A 235 10.29 -10.49 11.98
C VAL A 235 9.30 -9.59 12.68
N PHE A 236 8.20 -9.24 12.03
CA PHE A 236 7.09 -8.53 12.68
C PHE A 236 5.78 -9.26 12.45
N ALA A 237 4.77 -8.94 13.24
CA ALA A 237 3.42 -9.45 13.06
C ALA A 237 2.39 -8.35 13.33
N TYR A 238 1.25 -8.44 12.66
CA TYR A 238 0.10 -7.58 12.92
C TYR A 238 -1.21 -8.38 12.96
N PRO A 239 -2.17 -7.96 13.81
CA PRO A 239 -3.49 -8.57 13.83
C PRO A 239 -4.30 -8.17 12.59
N GLU A 240 -5.08 -9.11 12.08
CA GLU A 240 -6.06 -8.85 11.01
C GLU A 240 -7.44 -8.65 11.63
N TYR A 241 -7.92 -7.41 11.57
CA TYR A 241 -9.23 -7.04 12.11
C TYR A 241 -10.37 -7.36 11.14
N SER A 242 -11.57 -7.55 11.69
CA SER A 242 -12.75 -7.94 10.89
C SER A 242 -13.14 -6.88 9.84
N GLY A 243 -12.82 -7.14 8.58
CA GLY A 243 -13.11 -6.27 7.44
C GLY A 243 -14.44 -6.54 6.73
N ASN A 244 -14.40 -6.38 5.40
CA ASN A 244 -15.51 -6.60 4.47
C ASN A 244 -15.68 -8.06 4.02
N ARG A 245 -14.84 -8.97 4.52
CA ARG A 245 -14.84 -10.41 4.21
C ARG A 245 -14.62 -10.75 2.72
N LEU A 246 -13.96 -9.87 1.97
CA LEU A 246 -13.55 -10.16 0.58
C LEU A 246 -12.21 -10.92 0.54
N TYR A 247 -11.34 -10.68 1.52
CA TYR A 247 -10.06 -11.38 1.71
C TYR A 247 -9.01 -11.27 0.61
N GLN A 248 -9.18 -10.47 -0.45
CA GLN A 248 -8.15 -10.20 -1.49
C GLN A 248 -6.71 -10.23 -0.99
N THR A 249 -6.37 -9.37 -0.02
CA THR A 249 -5.00 -9.30 0.53
C THR A 249 -4.55 -10.66 1.08
N LEU A 250 -5.37 -11.30 1.92
CA LEU A 250 -5.03 -12.58 2.58
C LEU A 250 -5.09 -13.77 1.62
N GLY A 251 -6.00 -13.74 0.64
CA GLY A 251 -6.07 -14.73 -0.43
C GLY A 251 -4.80 -14.70 -1.27
N ASN A 252 -4.32 -13.51 -1.62
CA ASN A 252 -3.00 -13.33 -2.24
C ASN A 252 -1.91 -14.00 -1.40
N LEU A 253 -1.86 -13.73 -0.08
CA LEU A 253 -0.83 -14.32 0.81
C LEU A 253 -0.89 -15.85 0.90
N GLN A 254 -2.06 -16.47 0.72
CA GLN A 254 -2.18 -17.94 0.66
C GLN A 254 -1.54 -18.51 -0.59
N THR A 255 -1.72 -17.85 -1.73
CA THR A 255 -1.24 -18.33 -3.04
C THR A 255 0.17 -17.84 -3.38
N THR A 256 0.58 -16.71 -2.82
CA THR A 256 1.87 -16.07 -3.04
C THR A 256 2.26 -15.44 -1.70
N PRO A 257 3.01 -16.16 -0.84
CA PRO A 257 3.32 -15.73 0.53
C PRO A 257 4.41 -14.65 0.56
N LEU A 258 4.19 -13.57 -0.19
CA LEU A 258 5.05 -12.41 -0.31
C LEU A 258 4.20 -11.13 -0.27
N ALA A 259 4.70 -10.10 0.39
CA ALA A 259 4.05 -8.79 0.39
C ALA A 259 5.05 -7.65 0.55
N GLY A 260 4.65 -6.50 0.01
CA GLY A 260 5.34 -5.23 0.15
C GLY A 260 4.57 -4.33 1.10
N PHE A 261 5.27 -3.60 1.95
CA PHE A 261 4.70 -2.75 2.97
C PHE A 261 5.32 -1.36 2.92
N VAL A 262 4.52 -0.35 3.24
CA VAL A 262 5.04 0.96 3.63
C VAL A 262 4.39 1.37 4.95
N PHE A 263 5.24 1.79 5.88
CA PHE A 263 4.88 2.34 7.18
C PHE A 263 5.24 3.83 7.17
N PRO A 264 4.27 4.71 6.88
CA PRO A 264 4.49 6.14 6.92
C PRO A 264 4.32 6.68 8.35
N ASP A 265 5.18 7.60 8.74
CA ASP A 265 4.92 8.52 9.83
C ASP A 265 4.47 9.87 9.27
N PHE A 266 3.17 10.14 9.36
CA PHE A 266 2.55 11.36 8.85
C PHE A 266 2.91 12.62 9.66
N GLU A 267 3.52 12.49 10.84
CA GLU A 267 3.92 13.64 11.67
C GLU A 267 5.35 14.10 11.34
N THR A 268 6.25 13.15 11.09
CA THR A 268 7.66 13.42 10.80
C THR A 268 7.99 13.43 9.31
N GLY A 269 7.28 12.64 8.49
CA GLY A 269 7.59 12.38 7.08
C GLY A 269 8.43 11.10 6.86
N ASP A 270 8.86 10.45 7.94
CA ASP A 270 9.61 9.19 7.90
C ASP A 270 8.80 8.10 7.19
N ALA A 271 9.48 7.25 6.43
CA ALA A 271 8.88 6.10 5.79
C ALA A 271 9.79 4.88 5.90
N LEU A 272 9.21 3.75 6.30
CA LEU A 272 9.84 2.44 6.21
C LEU A 272 9.15 1.65 5.10
N TYR A 273 9.90 1.30 4.07
CA TYR A 273 9.48 0.37 3.03
C TYR A 273 10.04 -1.02 3.35
N VAL A 274 9.22 -2.05 3.20
CA VAL A 274 9.60 -3.43 3.50
C VAL A 274 9.07 -4.34 2.41
N THR A 275 9.83 -5.37 2.05
CA THR A 275 9.30 -6.56 1.38
C THR A 275 9.67 -7.79 2.21
N GLY A 276 8.82 -8.80 2.18
CA GLY A 276 9.01 -9.96 3.04
C GLY A 276 8.11 -11.14 2.71
N GLN A 277 8.49 -12.28 3.30
CA GLN A 277 7.69 -13.50 3.28
C GLN A 277 6.58 -13.40 4.33
N THR A 278 5.39 -13.89 3.99
CA THR A 278 4.21 -13.76 4.85
C THR A 278 3.65 -15.11 5.24
N GLU A 279 3.21 -15.23 6.49
CA GLU A 279 2.47 -16.38 7.00
C GLU A 279 1.14 -15.91 7.61
N VAL A 280 0.04 -16.48 7.13
CA VAL A 280 -1.31 -16.21 7.68
C VAL A 280 -1.59 -17.20 8.80
N LEU A 281 -1.65 -16.70 10.03
CA LEU A 281 -1.87 -17.49 11.24
C LEU A 281 -3.33 -17.37 11.68
N VAL A 282 -3.97 -18.48 12.07
CA VAL A 282 -5.39 -18.53 12.45
C VAL A 282 -5.59 -19.19 13.80
N GLY A 283 -6.55 -18.68 14.59
CA GLY A 283 -6.97 -19.29 15.84
C GLY A 283 -5.82 -19.38 16.85
N LYS A 284 -5.48 -20.59 17.28
CA LYS A 284 -4.46 -20.83 18.32
C LYS A 284 -3.06 -20.35 17.91
N GLU A 285 -2.70 -20.48 16.63
CA GLU A 285 -1.40 -20.02 16.14
C GLU A 285 -1.30 -18.49 16.17
N ALA A 286 -2.36 -17.81 15.74
CA ALA A 286 -2.47 -16.36 15.84
C ALA A 286 -2.40 -15.88 17.30
N ALA A 287 -3.13 -16.56 18.20
CA ALA A 287 -3.17 -16.20 19.61
C ALA A 287 -1.86 -16.48 20.34
N ALA A 288 -1.10 -17.49 19.90
CA ALA A 288 0.23 -17.80 20.44
C ALA A 288 1.24 -16.70 20.09
N LEU A 289 1.17 -16.13 18.89
CA LEU A 289 2.06 -15.04 18.47
C LEU A 289 1.59 -13.67 18.98
N LEU A 290 0.29 -13.38 18.85
CA LEU A 290 -0.35 -12.12 19.24
C LEU A 290 -1.55 -12.41 20.14
N PRO A 291 -1.40 -12.31 21.48
CA PRO A 291 -2.46 -12.62 22.43
C PRO A 291 -3.78 -11.90 22.10
N ARG A 292 -4.89 -12.65 22.14
CA ARG A 292 -6.26 -12.21 21.80
C ARG A 292 -6.51 -11.95 20.30
N SER A 293 -5.61 -12.37 19.42
CA SER A 293 -5.83 -12.34 17.96
C SER A 293 -6.30 -13.70 17.47
N ASN A 294 -7.38 -13.70 16.67
CA ASN A 294 -7.86 -14.92 15.99
C ASN A 294 -7.33 -15.05 14.56
N LEU A 295 -6.71 -13.99 14.04
CA LEU A 295 -6.11 -13.91 12.72
C LEU A 295 -4.95 -12.92 12.81
N ALA A 296 -3.78 -13.34 12.35
CA ALA A 296 -2.59 -12.51 12.32
C ALA A 296 -1.78 -12.80 11.07
N VAL A 297 -0.99 -11.83 10.63
CA VAL A 297 0.02 -12.04 9.59
C VAL A 297 1.38 -11.85 10.23
N LYS A 298 2.22 -12.89 10.13
CA LYS A 298 3.65 -12.82 10.48
C LYS A 298 4.42 -12.53 9.19
N VAL A 299 5.43 -11.67 9.28
CA VAL A 299 6.24 -11.24 8.16
C VAL A 299 7.71 -11.37 8.52
N THR A 300 8.45 -12.10 7.69
CA THR A 300 9.91 -12.18 7.74
C THR A 300 10.46 -11.24 6.68
N VAL A 301 11.14 -10.19 7.11
CA VAL A 301 11.69 -9.14 6.23
C VAL A 301 12.82 -9.73 5.40
N THR A 302 12.73 -9.58 4.07
CA THR A 302 13.78 -10.00 3.14
C THR A 302 14.57 -8.81 2.59
N ALA A 303 13.95 -7.65 2.48
CA ALA A 303 14.63 -6.37 2.25
C ALA A 303 13.80 -5.22 2.82
N ALA A 304 14.47 -4.13 3.20
CA ALA A 304 13.81 -2.94 3.71
C ALA A 304 14.57 -1.68 3.29
N ARG A 305 13.89 -0.55 3.15
CA ARG A 305 14.48 0.77 2.96
C ARG A 305 13.92 1.72 4.01
N PHE A 306 14.78 2.29 4.86
CA PHE A 306 14.35 3.27 5.85
C PHE A 306 14.77 4.68 5.44
N ARG A 307 13.77 5.55 5.25
CA ARG A 307 13.92 6.94 4.84
C ARG A 307 13.42 7.87 5.96
N PRO A 308 14.30 8.46 6.77
CA PRO A 308 13.91 9.54 7.66
C PRO A 308 13.62 10.81 6.83
N ASP A 309 12.64 11.60 7.23
CA ASP A 309 12.50 12.97 6.77
C ASP A 309 13.13 13.91 7.80
N ALA A 310 13.96 14.85 7.33
CA ALA A 310 14.56 15.83 8.23
C ALA A 310 13.47 16.83 8.63
N PRO A 311 13.26 17.14 9.93
CA PRO A 311 12.08 17.86 10.37
C PRO A 311 12.02 19.27 9.78
N ARG A 312 11.17 19.49 8.77
CA ARG A 312 10.72 20.81 8.32
C ARG A 312 9.24 20.74 7.90
N GLY A 313 8.35 21.02 8.86
CA GLY A 313 6.93 21.34 8.60
C GLY A 313 5.96 20.20 8.94
N ARG A 314 5.23 20.35 10.05
CA ARG A 314 4.45 19.31 10.74
C ARG A 314 3.01 19.20 10.24
N SER A 315 2.45 17.98 10.27
CA SER A 315 0.99 17.79 10.38
C SER A 315 0.55 17.93 11.85
N GLN A 316 -0.63 18.51 12.09
CA GLN A 316 -1.23 18.60 13.42
C GLN A 316 -2.27 17.48 13.60
N ARG A 317 -2.12 16.67 14.66
CA ARG A 317 -3.18 15.76 15.13
C ARG A 317 -4.31 16.58 15.76
N THR A 318 -5.49 16.54 15.16
CA THR A 318 -6.71 17.07 15.80
C THR A 318 -7.21 16.07 16.83
N HIS A 319 -6.94 16.30 18.11
CA HIS A 319 -7.61 15.58 19.18
C HIS A 319 -9.08 16.04 19.25
N LEU A 320 -9.99 15.26 18.67
CA LEU A 320 -11.42 15.47 18.90
C LEU A 320 -11.73 15.09 20.36
N ARG A 321 -11.74 16.07 21.26
CA ARG A 321 -12.33 15.91 22.60
C ARG A 321 -13.78 15.46 22.40
N ARG A 322 -14.12 14.24 22.84
CA ARG A 322 -15.51 13.82 23.04
C ARG A 322 -16.16 14.85 23.97
N ARG A 323 -17.08 15.67 23.43
CA ARG A 323 -18.05 16.37 24.29
C ARG A 323 -18.97 15.29 24.86
N ARG A 324 -19.06 15.27 26.20
CA ARG A 324 -20.04 14.47 26.94
C ARG A 324 -21.45 14.91 26.59
#